data_AF-A0A7S2GXK7-F1
#
_entry.id   AF-A0A7S2GXK7-F1
#
_cell.length_a   1.000
_cell.length_b   1.000
_cell.length_c   1.000
_cell.angle_alpha   90.00
_cell.angle_beta   90.00
_cell.angle_gamma   90.00
#
_symmetry.space_group_name_H-M   'P 1'
#
loop_
_entity.id
_entity.type
_entity.pdbx_description
1 polymer ?
#
loop_
_entity_poly.entity_id
_entity_poly.type
_entity_poly.pdbx_seq_one_letter_code
_entity_poly.pdbx_strand_id
1 'polypeptide(L)'
;EADAQEPSKASIHPSSVAARLNGGTWHPRWPYVAFHERVLSTKVYARDVTPLPPLALPLLCGSTAELLDEQGLPNAGSRSKGGGRRRRDWTTLRVDGWLGVEVPAAAAPLVARLRKRVDKLLC
;
A
#
# COMPACT_ATOMS: atom_id res chain seq x y z
N GLU A 1 -14.30 13.39 -13.28
CA GLU A 1 -13.24 14.35 -12.96
C GLU A 1 -12.29 13.68 -11.97
N ALA A 2 -11.15 13.19 -12.46
CA ALA A 2 -10.13 12.60 -11.61
C ALA A 2 -9.34 13.75 -11.01
N ASP A 3 -9.90 14.34 -9.96
CA ASP A 3 -9.17 15.23 -9.06
C ASP A 3 -7.99 14.40 -8.56
N ALA A 4 -6.80 14.65 -9.11
CA ALA A 4 -5.57 14.01 -8.71
C ALA A 4 -5.27 14.50 -7.30
N GLN A 5 -5.95 13.91 -6.32
CA GLN A 5 -6.02 14.39 -4.96
C GLN A 5 -4.64 14.17 -4.34
N GLU A 6 -3.86 15.24 -4.32
CA GLU A 6 -2.57 15.27 -3.66
C GLU A 6 -2.75 14.80 -2.20
N PRO A 7 -1.90 13.88 -1.70
CA PRO A 7 -2.05 13.33 -0.36
C PRO A 7 -2.01 14.44 0.69
N SER A 8 -3.16 14.75 1.27
CA SER A 8 -3.27 15.76 2.33
C SER A 8 -3.02 15.14 3.71
N LYS A 9 -2.23 15.80 4.55
CA LYS A 9 -2.02 15.37 5.93
C LYS A 9 -3.35 15.38 6.70
N ALA A 10 -3.74 14.23 7.25
CA ALA A 10 -4.95 14.06 8.03
C ALA A 10 -4.64 13.52 9.43
N SER A 11 -5.50 13.85 10.40
CA SER A 11 -5.48 13.22 11.74
C SER A 11 -6.68 12.29 11.90
N ILE A 12 -6.61 11.30 12.78
CA ILE A 12 -7.78 10.49 13.12
C ILE A 12 -8.77 11.35 13.92
N HIS A 13 -10.05 11.33 13.56
CA HIS A 13 -11.08 12.09 14.26
C HIS A 13 -11.23 11.60 15.71
N PRO A 14 -11.38 12.48 16.72
CA PRO A 14 -11.47 12.07 18.13
C PRO A 14 -12.68 11.18 18.46
N SER A 15 -13.75 11.22 17.65
CA SER A 15 -14.89 10.30 17.81
C SER A 15 -14.63 8.89 17.28
N SER A 16 -13.56 8.67 16.49
CA SER A 16 -13.21 7.35 15.99
C SER A 16 -12.69 6.48 17.13
N VAL A 17 -13.08 5.20 17.15
CA VAL A 17 -12.55 4.21 18.09
C VAL A 17 -11.03 4.14 18.00
N ALA A 18 -10.48 4.30 16.78
CA ALA A 18 -9.05 4.32 16.54
C ALA A 18 -8.31 5.46 17.28
N ALA A 19 -8.96 6.62 17.47
CA ALA A 19 -8.37 7.73 18.21
C ALA A 19 -8.23 7.41 19.71
N ARG A 20 -9.16 6.65 20.29
CA ARG A 20 -9.07 6.20 21.69
C ARG A 20 -7.99 5.15 21.90
N LEU A 21 -7.79 4.31 20.89
CA LEU A 21 -6.81 3.23 20.93
C LEU A 21 -5.38 3.72 20.65
N ASN A 22 -5.18 4.97 20.22
CA ASN A 22 -3.87 5.58 19.92
C ASN A 22 -2.94 4.69 19.08
N GLY A 23 -3.50 3.82 18.23
CA GLY A 23 -2.73 2.83 17.47
C GLY A 23 -2.10 1.70 18.31
N GLY A 24 -2.31 1.65 19.63
CA GLY A 24 -1.75 0.62 20.52
C GLY A 24 -2.32 -0.79 20.28
N THR A 25 -3.50 -0.89 19.67
CA THR A 25 -4.08 -2.16 19.22
C THR A 25 -3.73 -2.50 17.77
N TRP A 26 -3.10 -1.58 17.04
CA TRP A 26 -2.73 -1.83 15.66
C TRP A 26 -1.49 -2.71 15.65
N HIS A 27 -1.47 -3.67 14.73
CA HIS A 27 -0.29 -4.49 14.59
C HIS A 27 0.90 -3.57 14.21
N PRO A 28 2.05 -3.64 14.89
CA PRO A 28 3.14 -2.68 14.72
C PRO A 28 3.75 -2.68 13.30
N ARG A 29 3.42 -3.68 12.47
CA ARG A 29 3.84 -3.80 11.07
C ARG A 29 2.76 -3.38 10.06
N TRP A 30 1.65 -2.78 10.49
CA TRP A 30 0.57 -2.33 9.61
C TRP A 30 0.58 -0.80 9.55
N PRO A 31 1.25 -0.20 8.53
CA PRO A 31 1.38 1.25 8.43
C PRO A 31 0.21 1.90 7.68
N TYR A 32 -0.73 1.13 7.14
CA TYR A 32 -1.81 1.62 6.29
C TYR A 32 -3.18 1.48 6.96
N VAL A 33 -4.09 2.37 6.57
CA VAL A 33 -5.47 2.38 7.04
C VAL A 33 -6.41 2.71 5.88
N ALA A 34 -7.59 2.10 5.89
CA ALA A 34 -8.74 2.56 5.13
C ALA A 34 -9.56 3.51 6.01
N PHE A 35 -10.21 4.50 5.41
CA PHE A 35 -11.15 5.37 6.08
C PHE A 35 -12.39 5.54 5.21
N HIS A 36 -13.55 5.76 5.82
CA HIS A 36 -14.79 5.95 5.09
C HIS A 36 -15.04 7.43 4.75
N GLU A 37 -14.82 8.33 5.71
CA GLU A 37 -15.19 9.74 5.57
C GLU A 37 -13.99 10.65 5.90
N ARG A 38 -13.77 11.64 5.03
CA ARG A 38 -12.84 12.76 5.25
C ARG A 38 -13.64 14.01 5.58
N VAL A 39 -13.43 14.57 6.76
CA VAL A 39 -14.14 15.76 7.25
C VAL A 39 -13.16 16.89 7.53
N LEU A 40 -13.43 18.08 6.99
CA LEU A 40 -12.70 19.30 7.34
C LEU A 40 -13.49 20.05 8.41
N SER A 41 -12.88 20.21 9.59
CA SER A 41 -13.38 21.13 10.62
C SER A 41 -12.28 22.14 10.98
N THR A 42 -11.61 21.97 12.12
CA THR A 42 -10.41 22.73 12.50
C THR A 42 -9.17 22.28 11.73
N LYS A 43 -9.11 21.00 11.35
CA LYS A 43 -8.13 20.39 10.45
C LYS A 43 -8.78 19.23 9.72
N VAL A 44 -8.06 18.64 8.77
CA VAL A 44 -8.55 17.45 8.05
C VAL A 44 -8.53 16.25 9.00
N TYR A 45 -9.69 15.63 9.16
CA TYR A 45 -9.88 14.43 9.96
C TYR A 45 -10.38 13.26 9.10
N ALA A 46 -9.90 12.05 9.43
CA ALA A 46 -10.44 10.80 8.92
C ALA A 46 -11.34 10.14 9.97
N ARG A 47 -12.56 9.75 9.58
CA ARG A 47 -13.53 9.01 10.40
C ARG A 47 -13.65 7.57 9.92
N ASP A 48 -14.09 6.70 10.83
CA ASP A 48 -14.30 5.26 10.61
C ASP A 48 -13.08 4.59 9.97
N VAL A 49 -11.98 4.63 10.71
CA VAL A 49 -10.67 4.16 10.26
C VAL A 49 -10.49 2.68 10.61
N THR A 50 -10.14 1.87 9.61
CA THR A 50 -9.83 0.45 9.75
C THR A 50 -8.38 0.19 9.34
N PRO A 51 -7.54 -0.41 10.20
CA PRO A 51 -6.17 -0.73 9.83
C PRO A 51 -6.13 -1.83 8.77
N LEU A 52 -5.21 -1.69 7.81
CA LEU A 52 -5.06 -2.62 6.69
C LEU A 52 -3.76 -3.41 6.80
N PRO A 53 -3.80 -4.73 6.55
CA PRO A 53 -2.56 -5.48 6.37
C PRO A 53 -1.86 -5.01 5.09
N PRO A 54 -0.51 -4.96 5.06
CA PRO A 54 0.25 -4.44 3.91
C PRO A 54 -0.14 -5.09 2.57
N LEU A 55 -0.43 -6.39 2.56
CA LEU A 55 -0.79 -7.13 1.36
C LEU A 55 -2.21 -6.84 0.84
N ALA A 56 -3.10 -6.23 1.63
CA ALA A 56 -4.43 -5.87 1.15
C ALA A 56 -4.36 -4.83 0.02
N LEU A 57 -3.43 -3.87 0.12
CA LEU A 57 -3.26 -2.81 -0.87
C LEU A 57 -2.95 -3.34 -2.28
N PRO A 58 -1.86 -4.11 -2.49
CA PRO A 58 -1.53 -4.60 -3.83
C PRO A 58 -2.54 -5.62 -4.38
N LEU A 59 -3.33 -6.28 -3.52
CA LEU A 59 -4.28 -7.31 -3.96
C LEU A 59 -5.67 -6.77 -4.29
N LEU A 60 -6.17 -5.80 -3.51
CA LEU A 60 -7.56 -5.37 -3.56
C LEU A 60 -7.73 -3.89 -3.91
N CYS A 61 -6.67 -3.08 -3.76
CA CYS A 61 -6.75 -1.64 -3.98
C CYS A 61 -6.11 -1.24 -5.30
N GLY A 62 -6.59 -0.11 -5.82
CA GLY A 62 -6.05 0.53 -7.00
C GLY A 62 -6.31 -0.20 -8.31
N SER A 63 -5.89 0.45 -9.38
CA SER A 63 -6.02 0.02 -10.77
C SER A 63 -4.76 -0.66 -11.31
N THR A 64 -3.58 -0.21 -10.86
CA THR A 64 -2.29 -0.72 -11.33
C THR A 64 -1.38 -1.10 -10.16
N ALA A 65 -0.61 -2.16 -10.35
CA ALA A 65 0.40 -2.61 -9.40
C ALA A 65 1.70 -2.93 -10.14
N GLU A 66 2.76 -2.16 -9.85
CA GLU A 66 4.06 -2.25 -10.50
C GLU A 66 5.13 -2.74 -9.52
N LEU A 67 5.98 -3.66 -9.98
CA LEU A 67 7.17 -4.07 -9.24
C LEU A 67 8.29 -3.08 -9.50
N LEU A 68 8.75 -2.40 -8.45
CA LEU A 68 9.89 -1.51 -8.54
C LEU A 68 11.18 -2.25 -8.21
N ASP A 69 12.24 -1.91 -8.95
CA ASP A 69 13.60 -2.26 -8.58
C ASP A 69 14.15 -1.32 -7.48
N GLU A 70 15.39 -1.54 -7.10
CA GLU A 70 16.06 -0.76 -6.04
C GLU A 70 16.25 0.71 -6.37
N GLN A 71 16.23 1.07 -7.65
CA GLN A 71 16.35 2.44 -8.10
C GLN A 71 14.97 3.12 -8.20
N GLY A 72 13.90 2.42 -7.78
CA GLY A 72 12.53 2.93 -7.86
C GLY A 72 11.99 2.96 -9.28
N LEU A 73 12.65 2.25 -10.22
CA LEU A 73 12.23 2.15 -11.60
C LEU A 73 11.35 0.90 -11.78
N PRO A 74 10.35 0.95 -12.68
CA PRO A 74 9.53 -0.21 -12.99
C PRO A 74 10.43 -1.31 -13.55
N ASN A 75 10.48 -2.45 -12.85
CA ASN A 75 11.31 -3.57 -13.25
C ASN A 75 10.64 -4.27 -14.45
N ALA A 76 10.91 -3.76 -15.64
CA ALA A 76 10.43 -4.26 -16.92
C ALA A 76 11.14 -5.56 -17.30
N GLY A 77 10.98 -6.62 -16.49
CA GLY A 77 11.36 -7.99 -16.83
C GLY A 77 12.85 -8.23 -17.12
N SER A 78 13.75 -7.28 -16.81
CA SER A 78 15.17 -7.44 -17.08
C SER A 78 15.77 -8.39 -16.06
N ARG A 79 16.12 -9.60 -16.51
CA ARG A 79 16.95 -10.53 -15.75
C ARG A 79 18.32 -9.87 -15.54
N SER A 80 18.47 -9.14 -14.45
CA SER A 80 19.77 -8.60 -14.05
C SER A 80 20.73 -9.77 -13.80
N LYS A 81 21.63 -9.96 -14.77
CA LYS A 81 22.66 -11.00 -14.79
C LYS A 81 23.92 -10.35 -14.19
N GLY A 82 24.26 -10.74 -12.97
CA GLY A 82 25.47 -10.29 -12.25
C GLY A 82 25.21 -9.05 -11.39
N GLY A 83 25.67 -8.95 -10.16
CA GLY A 83 26.56 -9.78 -9.36
C GLY A 83 26.61 -9.17 -7.94
N GLY A 84 27.07 -9.95 -6.96
CA GLY A 84 27.29 -9.47 -5.59
C GLY A 84 26.28 -10.03 -4.58
N ARG A 85 26.77 -10.97 -3.76
CA ARG A 85 26.04 -11.65 -2.70
C ARG A 85 25.62 -10.67 -1.59
N ARG A 86 24.41 -10.12 -1.66
CA ARG A 86 23.48 -10.06 -0.53
C ARG A 86 22.13 -10.49 -1.06
N ARG A 87 21.58 -11.57 -0.51
CA ARG A 87 20.21 -12.01 -0.82
C ARG A 87 19.32 -10.87 -0.34
N ARG A 88 18.85 -10.04 -1.25
CA ARG A 88 17.97 -8.93 -0.91
C ARG A 88 16.62 -9.54 -0.58
N ASP A 89 16.28 -9.46 0.70
CA ASP A 89 15.10 -10.15 1.21
C ASP A 89 13.80 -9.45 0.79
N TRP A 90 13.84 -8.18 0.38
CA TRP A 90 12.67 -7.31 0.16
C TRP A 90 12.68 -6.57 -1.18
N THR A 91 11.48 -6.25 -1.68
CA THR A 91 11.18 -5.52 -2.92
C THR A 91 9.95 -4.64 -2.70
N THR A 92 9.82 -3.54 -3.44
CA THR A 92 8.69 -2.62 -3.30
C THR A 92 7.68 -2.83 -4.44
N LEU A 93 6.43 -3.06 -4.07
CA LEU A 93 5.27 -3.03 -4.98
C LEU A 93 4.62 -1.65 -4.89
N ARG A 94 4.47 -0.95 -6.01
CA ARG A 94 3.82 0.35 -6.08
C ARG A 94 2.41 0.20 -6.64
N VAL A 95 1.41 0.66 -5.89
CA VAL A 95 0.00 0.69 -6.26
C VAL A 95 -0.37 2.10 -6.71
N ASP A 96 -1.04 2.20 -7.86
CA ASP A 96 -1.50 3.46 -8.48
C ASP A 96 -0.43 4.55 -8.62
N GLY A 97 0.84 4.16 -8.71
CA GLY A 97 1.91 5.13 -8.87
C GLY A 97 2.20 5.99 -7.63
N TRP A 98 1.72 5.66 -6.43
CA TRP A 98 2.10 6.42 -5.21
C TRP A 98 2.17 5.61 -3.92
N LEU A 99 1.39 4.52 -3.77
CA LEU A 99 1.42 3.68 -2.58
C LEU A 99 2.47 2.57 -2.73
N GLY A 100 3.63 2.74 -2.09
CA GLY A 100 4.66 1.70 -2.03
C GLY A 100 4.43 0.74 -0.87
N VAL A 101 4.48 -0.57 -1.11
CA VAL A 101 4.38 -1.65 -0.13
C VAL A 101 5.61 -2.56 -0.24
N GLU A 102 6.27 -2.80 0.89
CA GLU A 102 7.40 -3.73 0.96
C GLU A 102 6.92 -5.18 1.06
N VAL A 103 7.44 -6.02 0.17
CA VAL A 103 7.14 -7.45 0.12
C VAL A 103 8.44 -8.23 -0.05
N PRO A 104 8.57 -9.42 0.54
CA PRO A 104 9.76 -10.23 0.33
C PRO A 104 9.99 -10.52 -1.16
N ALA A 105 11.23 -10.40 -1.63
CA ALA A 105 11.56 -10.55 -3.06
C ALA A 105 11.13 -11.92 -3.62
N ALA A 106 11.16 -12.96 -2.79
CA ALA A 106 10.69 -14.30 -3.15
C ALA A 106 9.15 -14.37 -3.35
N ALA A 107 8.38 -13.55 -2.62
CA ALA A 107 6.92 -13.54 -2.66
C ALA A 107 6.36 -12.56 -3.69
N ALA A 108 7.14 -11.54 -4.09
CA ALA A 108 6.77 -10.53 -5.07
C ALA A 108 6.14 -11.09 -6.39
N PRO A 109 6.73 -12.08 -7.08
CA PRO A 109 6.13 -12.64 -8.30
C PRO A 109 4.83 -13.40 -8.03
N LEU A 110 4.67 -13.99 -6.84
CA LEU A 110 3.43 -14.67 -6.43
C LEU A 110 2.31 -13.66 -6.21
N VAL A 111 2.59 -12.55 -5.50
CA VAL A 111 1.61 -11.48 -5.26
C VAL A 111 1.15 -10.87 -6.58
N ALA A 112 2.07 -10.60 -7.52
CA ALA A 112 1.73 -10.09 -8.84
C ALA A 112 0.86 -11.06 -9.66
N ARG A 113 1.11 -12.37 -9.58
CA ARG A 113 0.27 -13.40 -10.22
C ARG A 113 -1.10 -13.49 -9.57
N LEU A 114 -1.17 -13.43 -8.24
CA LEU A 114 -2.43 -13.46 -7.49
C LEU A 114 -3.28 -12.25 -7.85
N ARG A 115 -2.69 -11.06 -7.91
CA ARG A 115 -3.38 -9.83 -8.33
C ARG A 115 -4.03 -9.99 -9.70
N LYS A 116 -3.28 -10.44 -10.72
CA LYS A 116 -3.83 -10.72 -12.05
C LYS A 116 -5.01 -11.68 -12.05
N ARG A 117 -5.01 -12.67 -11.13
CA ARG A 117 -6.14 -13.61 -10.99
C ARG A 117 -7.34 -12.95 -10.32
N VAL A 118 -7.11 -12.12 -9.30
CA VAL A 118 -8.17 -11.35 -8.62
C VAL A 118 -8.81 -10.36 -9.61
N ASP A 119 -8.00 -9.62 -10.38
CA ASP A 119 -8.51 -8.71 -11.41
C ASP A 119 -9.37 -9.45 -12.43
N LYS A 120 -8.92 -10.63 -12.90
CA LYS A 120 -9.71 -11.47 -13.83
C LYS A 120 -11.04 -11.98 -13.22
N LEU A 121 -11.14 -12.09 -11.89
CA LEU A 121 -12.37 -12.56 -11.23
C LEU A 121 -13.35 -11.42 -10.96
N LEU A 122 -12.86 -10.19 -10.80
CA LEU A 122 -13.65 -9.02 -10.45
C LEU A 122 -14.01 -8.14 -11.67
N CYS A 123 -13.41 -8.40 -12.83
CA CYS A 123 -13.68 -7.77 -14.13
C CYS A 123 -14.29 -8.77 -15.11
#